data_AF-A0A7W7WVG5-F1
#
_entry.id   AF-A0A7W7WVG5-F1
#
_cell.length_a   1.000
_cell.length_b   1.000
_cell.length_c   1.000
_cell.angle_alpha   90.00
_cell.angle_beta   90.00
_cell.angle_gamma   90.00
#
_symmetry.space_group_name_H-M   'P 1'
#
loop_
_entity.id
_entity.type
_entity.pdbx_description
1 polymer ?
#
loop_
_entity_poly.entity_id
_entity_poly.type
_entity_poly.pdbx_seq_one_letter_code
_entity_poly.pdbx_strand_id
1 'polypeptide(L)'
;MSFPAAHPHEPGRPPGKGLDEDGLDAAPEWVGDVEAASLFGSPEAIRDALLPEHAVEFDAAFDTALTAARRTLRLDRLRETLQVWRRIALLTRQDPAAAGRLVAATSEIRRARAARPGTVSWASLREELGR
;
A
#
# COMPACT_ATOMS: atom_id res chain seq x y z
N MET A 1 33.03 -20.01 14.13
CA MET A 1 32.92 -19.74 12.68
C MET A 1 31.44 -19.63 12.36
N SER A 2 30.94 -18.41 12.12
CA SER A 2 29.50 -18.15 11.91
C SER A 2 29.30 -17.55 10.52
N PHE A 3 28.48 -18.21 9.71
CA PHE A 3 27.99 -17.69 8.43
C PHE A 3 26.83 -16.72 8.71
N PRO A 4 26.78 -15.51 8.11
CA PRO A 4 25.58 -14.71 8.14
C PRO A 4 24.55 -15.30 7.18
N ALA A 5 23.34 -15.56 7.70
CA ALA A 5 22.21 -16.02 6.92
C ALA A 5 21.83 -14.93 5.89
N ALA A 6 21.95 -15.28 4.61
CA ALA A 6 21.42 -14.50 3.51
C ALA A 6 19.92 -14.31 3.73
N HIS A 7 19.48 -13.06 3.80
CA HIS A 7 18.06 -12.73 3.81
C HIS A 7 17.47 -13.12 2.46
N PRO A 8 16.26 -13.73 2.41
CA PRO A 8 15.64 -14.10 1.15
C PRO A 8 15.38 -12.85 0.32
N HIS A 9 15.88 -12.89 -0.91
CA HIS A 9 15.75 -11.84 -1.91
C HIS A 9 14.28 -11.71 -2.31
N GLU A 10 13.63 -10.57 -2.01
CA GLU A 10 12.32 -10.27 -2.59
C GLU A 10 12.49 -10.16 -4.13
N PRO A 11 11.75 -10.95 -4.93
CA PRO A 11 11.79 -10.83 -6.37
C PRO A 11 11.07 -9.53 -6.77
N GLY A 12 11.82 -8.50 -7.16
CA GLY A 12 11.27 -7.27 -7.72
C GLY A 12 11.93 -5.95 -7.28
N ARG A 13 12.87 -5.95 -6.32
CA ARG A 13 13.58 -4.73 -5.92
C ARG A 13 14.78 -4.46 -6.86
N PRO A 14 14.79 -3.39 -7.68
CA PRO A 14 15.97 -3.02 -8.45
C PRO A 14 17.06 -2.44 -7.53
N PRO A 15 18.36 -2.54 -7.92
CA PRO A 15 19.45 -1.93 -7.19
C PRO A 15 19.28 -0.40 -7.18
N GLY A 16 19.33 0.21 -6.00
CA GLY A 16 19.17 1.65 -5.84
C GLY A 16 20.14 2.41 -6.74
N LYS A 17 19.62 3.21 -7.67
CA LYS A 17 20.41 4.22 -8.36
C LYS A 17 20.70 5.34 -7.38
N GLY A 18 21.96 5.76 -7.36
CA GLY A 18 22.45 6.80 -6.48
C GLY A 18 21.73 8.14 -6.66
N LEU A 19 21.96 8.97 -5.65
CA LEU A 19 21.48 10.33 -5.45
C LEU A 19 21.41 11.15 -6.76
N ASP A 20 20.23 11.68 -7.01
CA ASP A 20 19.87 12.73 -7.95
C ASP A 20 20.53 14.08 -7.57
N GLU A 21 20.63 15.00 -8.55
CA GLU A 21 21.36 16.28 -8.44
C GLU A 21 20.85 17.21 -7.32
N ASP A 22 19.65 16.94 -6.78
CA ASP A 22 19.03 17.66 -5.66
C ASP A 22 19.21 16.98 -4.28
N GLY A 23 19.93 15.86 -4.21
CA GLY A 23 20.24 15.16 -2.95
C GLY A 23 19.02 14.52 -2.26
N LEU A 24 17.95 14.22 -3.01
CA LEU A 24 16.71 13.62 -2.51
C LEU A 24 16.51 12.22 -3.08
N ASP A 25 17.10 11.19 -2.46
CA ASP A 25 16.97 9.76 -2.81
C ASP A 25 15.84 9.49 -3.82
N ALA A 26 16.19 9.53 -5.11
CA ALA A 26 15.25 9.32 -6.20
C ALA A 26 14.41 8.08 -5.89
N ALA A 27 13.09 8.29 -5.73
CA ALA A 27 12.18 7.19 -5.45
C ALA A 27 12.46 6.08 -6.47
N PRO A 28 12.66 4.82 -6.05
CA PRO A 28 13.03 3.75 -6.97
C PRO A 28 12.05 3.76 -8.16
N GLU A 29 12.59 3.77 -9.37
CA GLU A 29 11.78 3.74 -10.60
C GLU A 29 11.18 2.33 -10.69
N TRP A 30 9.90 2.19 -10.33
CA TRP A 30 9.23 0.90 -10.38
C TRP A 30 8.81 0.60 -11.81
N VAL A 31 8.93 -0.66 -12.22
CA VAL A 31 8.42 -1.14 -13.50
C VAL A 31 6.92 -0.83 -13.56
N GLY A 32 6.49 -0.06 -14.57
CA GLY A 32 5.10 0.36 -14.76
C GLY A 32 4.77 1.80 -14.39
N ASP A 33 5.74 2.60 -13.91
CA ASP A 33 5.50 4.01 -13.57
C ASP A 33 5.04 4.86 -14.75
N VAL A 34 5.67 4.66 -15.91
CA VAL A 34 5.32 5.37 -17.16
C VAL A 34 3.92 4.97 -17.62
N GLU A 35 3.56 3.69 -17.49
CA GLU A 35 2.23 3.18 -17.81
C GLU A 35 1.18 3.73 -16.84
N ALA A 36 1.46 3.70 -15.54
CA ALA A 36 0.59 4.23 -14.50
C ALA A 36 0.37 5.74 -14.67
N ALA A 37 1.42 6.50 -15.00
CA ALA A 37 1.31 7.93 -15.29
C ALA A 37 0.47 8.21 -16.55
N SER A 38 0.57 7.37 -17.58
CA SER A 38 -0.20 7.50 -18.81
C SER A 38 -1.68 7.18 -18.61
N LEU A 39 -1.99 6.13 -17.84
CA LEU A 39 -3.36 5.70 -17.57
C LEU A 39 -4.07 6.56 -16.53
N PHE A 40 -3.32 7.09 -15.56
CA PHE A 40 -3.86 7.83 -14.41
C PHE A 40 -3.24 9.22 -14.34
N GLY A 41 -3.45 9.99 -15.42
CA GLY A 41 -2.90 11.33 -15.59
C GLY A 41 -3.48 12.37 -14.63
N SER A 42 -4.70 12.16 -14.13
CA SER A 42 -5.38 13.07 -13.20
C SER A 42 -5.67 12.41 -11.83
N PRO A 43 -5.78 13.21 -10.74
CA PRO A 43 -6.20 12.71 -9.43
C PRO A 43 -7.55 11.98 -9.45
N GLU A 44 -8.48 12.45 -10.27
CA GLU A 44 -9.80 11.83 -10.44
C GLU A 44 -9.67 10.44 -11.07
N ALA A 45 -8.86 10.30 -12.12
CA ALA A 45 -8.61 9.02 -12.77
C ALA A 45 -7.95 8.00 -11.82
N ILE A 46 -7.07 8.46 -10.92
CA ILE A 46 -6.51 7.62 -9.85
C ILE A 46 -7.64 7.15 -8.94
N ARG A 47 -8.45 8.08 -8.42
CA ARG A 47 -9.54 7.82 -7.47
C ARG A 47 -10.56 6.82 -7.99
N ASP A 48 -10.97 6.95 -9.26
CA ASP A 48 -11.97 6.07 -9.89
C ASP A 48 -11.48 4.63 -10.06
N ALA A 49 -10.16 4.42 -10.09
CA ALA A 49 -9.55 3.10 -10.24
C ALA A 49 -9.23 2.42 -8.89
N LEU A 50 -9.41 3.13 -7.78
CA LEU A 50 -9.16 2.60 -6.44
C LEU A 50 -10.41 1.93 -5.86
N LEU A 51 -10.18 0.98 -4.96
CA LEU A 51 -11.23 0.46 -4.08
C LEU A 51 -11.70 1.58 -3.13
N PRO A 52 -12.96 1.53 -2.64
CA PRO A 52 -13.48 2.56 -1.75
C PRO A 52 -12.61 2.83 -0.52
N GLU A 53 -12.01 1.78 0.06
CA GLU A 53 -11.12 1.88 1.21
C GLU A 53 -9.85 2.67 0.87
N HIS A 54 -9.25 2.39 -0.29
CA HIS A 54 -8.05 3.07 -0.77
C HIS A 54 -8.34 4.49 -1.27
N ALA A 55 -9.55 4.76 -1.76
CA ALA A 55 -9.97 6.10 -2.19
C ALA A 55 -9.98 7.10 -1.02
N VAL A 56 -10.42 6.66 0.17
CA VAL A 56 -10.40 7.52 1.37
C VAL A 56 -8.96 7.83 1.81
N GLU A 57 -8.08 6.83 1.77
CA GLU A 57 -6.66 7.01 2.09
C GLU A 57 -5.96 7.93 1.07
N PHE A 58 -6.31 7.80 -0.21
CA PHE A 58 -5.84 8.68 -1.28
C PHE A 58 -6.25 10.13 -1.03
N ASP A 59 -7.53 10.39 -0.77
CA ASP A 59 -8.06 11.73 -0.56
C ASP A 59 -7.33 12.42 0.62
N ALA A 60 -7.09 11.70 1.73
CA ALA A 60 -6.36 12.23 2.90
C ALA A 60 -4.87 12.51 2.61
N ALA A 61 -4.19 11.60 1.89
CA ALA A 61 -2.80 11.77 1.51
C ALA A 61 -2.61 12.94 0.53
N PHE A 62 -3.52 13.06 -0.45
CA PHE A 62 -3.52 14.13 -1.44
C PHE A 62 -3.72 15.50 -0.79
N ASP A 63 -4.71 15.64 0.11
CA ASP A 63 -4.97 16.91 0.81
C ASP A 63 -3.79 17.32 1.71
N THR A 64 -3.18 16.34 2.41
CA THR A 64 -1.98 16.58 3.22
C THR A 64 -0.81 17.08 2.36
N ALA A 65 -0.55 16.42 1.22
CA ALA A 65 0.52 16.80 0.31
C ALA A 65 0.26 18.17 -0.34
N LEU A 66 -0.99 18.46 -0.72
CA LEU A 66 -1.40 19.74 -1.29
C LEU A 66 -1.27 20.88 -0.28
N THR A 67 -1.67 20.64 0.98
CA THR A 67 -1.50 21.59 2.07
C THR A 67 -0.03 21.88 2.33
N ALA A 68 0.83 20.85 2.34
CA ALA A 68 2.27 21.03 2.47
C ALA A 68 2.84 21.85 1.30
N ALA A 69 2.47 21.50 0.07
CA ALA A 69 2.93 22.19 -1.13
C ALA A 69 2.52 23.67 -1.15
N ARG A 70 1.30 24.00 -0.70
CA ARG A 70 0.84 25.39 -0.59
C ARG A 70 1.67 26.21 0.42
N ARG A 71 2.15 25.57 1.49
CA ARG A 71 2.97 26.24 2.52
C ARG A 71 4.42 26.42 2.10
N THR A 72 4.97 25.45 1.39
CA THR A 72 6.40 25.41 1.03
C THR A 72 6.68 25.86 -0.40
N LEU A 73 5.64 26.00 -1.22
CA LEU A 73 5.70 26.21 -2.67
C LEU A 73 6.49 25.10 -3.41
N ARG A 74 6.61 23.91 -2.80
CA ARG A 74 7.28 22.74 -3.39
C ARG A 74 6.28 21.65 -3.71
N LEU A 75 6.34 21.14 -4.95
CA LEU A 75 5.42 20.11 -5.45
C LEU A 75 5.97 18.69 -5.31
N ASP A 76 7.19 18.51 -4.80
CA ASP A 76 7.90 17.23 -4.80
C ASP A 76 7.10 16.17 -4.04
N ARG A 77 6.63 16.50 -2.83
CA ARG A 77 5.76 15.63 -2.04
C ARG A 77 4.45 15.29 -2.74
N LEU A 78 3.83 16.24 -3.44
CA LEU A 78 2.60 15.98 -4.19
C LEU A 78 2.85 15.01 -5.35
N ARG A 79 3.98 15.19 -6.06
CA ARG A 79 4.38 14.31 -7.16
C ARG A 79 4.67 12.89 -6.68
N GLU A 80 5.40 12.75 -5.58
CA GLU A 80 5.66 11.46 -4.92
C GLU A 80 4.36 10.77 -4.51
N THR A 81 3.45 11.51 -3.84
CA THR A 81 2.13 10.98 -3.46
C THR A 81 1.37 10.47 -4.68
N LEU A 82 1.27 11.27 -5.75
CA LEU A 82 0.59 10.85 -6.97
C LEU A 82 1.27 9.62 -7.61
N GLN A 83 2.60 9.56 -7.65
CA GLN A 83 3.32 8.42 -8.22
C GLN A 83 2.99 7.11 -7.47
N VAL A 84 2.97 7.14 -6.14
CA VAL A 84 2.60 5.98 -5.31
C VAL A 84 1.17 5.54 -5.62
N TRP A 85 0.22 6.47 -5.63
CA TRP A 85 -1.20 6.12 -5.82
C TRP A 85 -1.54 5.67 -7.24
N ARG A 86 -0.83 6.17 -8.27
CA ARG A 86 -0.95 5.65 -9.63
C ARG A 86 -0.55 4.18 -9.74
N ARG A 87 0.48 3.76 -8.99
CA ARG A 87 0.88 2.34 -8.92
C ARG A 87 -0.20 1.50 -8.28
N ILE A 88 -0.79 1.97 -7.18
CA ILE A 88 -1.88 1.27 -6.48
C ILE A 88 -3.09 1.14 -7.40
N ALA A 89 -3.43 2.19 -8.14
CA ALA A 89 -4.50 2.16 -9.15
C ALA A 89 -4.19 1.15 -10.27
N LEU A 90 -2.95 1.09 -10.76
CA LEU A 90 -2.54 0.12 -11.78
C LEU A 90 -2.68 -1.33 -11.26
N LEU A 91 -2.19 -1.62 -10.06
CA LEU A 91 -2.30 -2.93 -9.43
C LEU A 91 -3.76 -3.33 -9.19
N THR A 92 -4.58 -2.39 -8.70
CA THR A 92 -6.01 -2.62 -8.47
C THR A 92 -6.75 -2.94 -9.78
N ARG A 93 -6.39 -2.24 -10.87
CA ARG A 93 -6.94 -2.49 -12.21
C ARG A 93 -6.48 -3.83 -12.79
N GLN A 94 -5.24 -4.24 -12.56
CA GLN A 94 -4.67 -5.48 -13.10
C GLN A 94 -5.21 -6.74 -12.43
N ASP A 95 -5.51 -6.70 -11.12
CA ASP A 95 -6.16 -7.83 -10.43
C ASP A 95 -7.33 -7.39 -9.53
N PRO A 96 -8.48 -7.01 -10.12
CA PRO A 96 -9.69 -6.71 -9.36
C PRO A 96 -10.22 -7.94 -8.60
N ALA A 97 -9.91 -9.13 -9.12
CA ALA A 97 -10.36 -10.40 -8.56
C ALA A 97 -9.59 -10.79 -7.30
N ALA A 98 -8.32 -10.41 -7.13
CA ALA A 98 -7.59 -10.58 -5.87
C ALA A 98 -8.25 -9.81 -4.73
N ALA A 99 -8.69 -8.58 -4.98
CA ALA A 99 -9.45 -7.80 -4.01
C ALA A 99 -10.76 -8.53 -3.64
N GLY A 100 -11.50 -9.02 -4.63
CA GLY A 100 -12.72 -9.81 -4.40
C GLY A 100 -12.47 -11.11 -3.63
N ARG A 101 -11.41 -11.84 -3.94
CA ARG A 101 -11.00 -13.07 -3.23
C ARG A 101 -10.62 -12.80 -1.78
N LEU A 102 -9.95 -11.69 -1.50
CA LEU A 102 -9.58 -11.29 -0.14
C LEU A 102 -10.82 -10.97 0.72
N VAL A 103 -11.80 -10.25 0.14
CA VAL A 103 -13.08 -9.93 0.78
C VAL A 103 -13.92 -11.20 1.01
N ALA A 104 -13.95 -12.11 0.04
CA ALA A 104 -14.63 -13.38 0.17
C ALA A 104 -14.01 -14.25 1.28
N ALA A 105 -12.67 -14.35 1.30
CA ALA A 105 -11.92 -15.10 2.31
C ALA A 105 -12.09 -14.52 3.73
N THR A 106 -12.05 -13.21 3.90
CA THR A 106 -12.33 -12.57 5.21
C THR A 106 -13.78 -12.81 5.66
N SER A 107 -14.73 -12.77 4.73
CA SER A 107 -16.14 -13.07 5.00
C SER A 107 -16.37 -14.53 5.41
N GLU A 108 -15.63 -15.47 4.81
CA GLU A 108 -15.63 -16.88 5.19
C GLU A 108 -15.01 -17.11 6.56
N ILE A 109 -13.86 -16.51 6.85
CA ILE A 109 -13.21 -16.59 8.17
C ILE A 109 -14.12 -16.01 9.26
N ARG A 110 -14.82 -14.90 8.99
CA ARG A 110 -15.79 -14.31 9.93
C ARG A 110 -16.96 -15.24 10.21
N ARG A 111 -17.52 -15.87 9.17
CA ARG A 111 -18.61 -16.85 9.30
C ARG A 111 -18.15 -18.12 10.03
N ALA A 112 -16.97 -18.64 9.68
CA ALA A 112 -16.39 -19.81 10.33
C ALA A 112 -16.07 -19.55 11.82
N ARG A 113 -15.61 -18.33 12.16
CA ARG A 113 -15.41 -17.90 13.55
C ARG A 113 -16.74 -17.77 14.32
N ALA A 114 -17.81 -17.32 13.67
CA ALA A 114 -19.14 -17.24 14.28
C ALA A 114 -19.81 -18.61 14.45
N ALA A 115 -19.44 -19.59 13.62
CA ALA A 115 -20.04 -20.93 13.62
C ALA A 115 -19.32 -21.95 14.51
N ARG A 116 -18.17 -21.61 15.13
CA ARG A 116 -17.39 -22.57 15.93
C ARG A 116 -17.84 -22.58 17.40
N PRO A 117 -18.53 -23.62 17.89
CA PRO A 117 -18.80 -23.76 19.31
C PRO A 117 -17.50 -24.16 20.00
N GLY A 118 -17.06 -23.40 21.01
CA GLY A 118 -15.93 -23.78 21.87
C GLY A 118 -14.60 -23.06 21.63
N THR A 119 -14.55 -21.93 20.89
CA THR A 119 -13.36 -21.07 20.94
C THR A 119 -13.32 -20.23 22.20
N VAL A 120 -12.48 -20.64 23.14
CA VAL A 120 -12.10 -19.84 24.30
C VAL A 120 -11.43 -18.55 23.80
N SER A 121 -11.92 -17.41 24.29
CA SER A 121 -11.39 -16.10 23.87
C SER A 121 -9.99 -15.87 24.43
N TRP A 122 -9.17 -15.08 23.74
CA TRP A 122 -7.84 -14.69 24.21
C TRP A 122 -7.86 -13.94 25.55
N ALA A 123 -9.00 -13.33 25.91
CA ALA A 123 -9.20 -12.74 27.23
C ALA A 123 -9.35 -13.82 28.32
N SER A 124 -10.13 -14.86 28.05
CA SER A 124 -10.35 -15.99 28.97
C SER A 124 -9.06 -16.81 29.19
N LEU A 125 -8.26 -17.00 28.15
CA LEU A 125 -6.97 -17.72 28.24
C LEU A 125 -5.90 -16.93 29.02
N ARG A 126 -6.01 -15.59 29.04
CA ARG A 126 -5.11 -14.72 29.81
C ARG A 126 -5.47 -14.68 31.30
N GLU A 127 -6.75 -14.78 31.64
CA GLU A 127 -7.20 -14.93 33.03
C GLU A 127 -6.76 -16.29 33.62
N GLU A 128 -6.77 -17.34 32.82
CA GLU A 128 -6.35 -18.69 33.25
C GLU A 128 -4.83 -18.81 33.45
N LEU A 129 -4.04 -18.01 32.74
CA LEU A 129 -2.57 -17.96 32.87
C LEU A 129 -2.06 -16.92 33.87
N GLY A 130 -2.94 -16.31 34.67
CA GLY A 130 -2.59 -15.37 35.74
C GLY A 130 -2.05 -16.04 37.00
N ARG A 131 -0.84 -16.60 36.94
CA ARG A 131 0.07 -16.79 38.08
C ARG A 131 1.53 -16.74 37.66
#